data_AF-A0A6G0TGA1-F1
#
_entry.id   AF-A0A6G0TGA1-F1
#
_cell.length_a   1.000
_cell.length_b   1.000
_cell.length_c   1.000
_cell.angle_alpha   90.00
_cell.angle_beta   90.00
_cell.angle_gamma   90.00
#
_symmetry.space_group_name_H-M   'P 1'
#
loop_
_entity.id
_entity.type
_entity.pdbx_description
1 polymer ?
#
loop_
_entity_poly.entity_id
_entity_poly.type
_entity_poly.pdbx_seq_one_letter_code
_entity_poly.pdbx_strand_id
1 'polypeptide(L)'
;MVNILQFIIRNKIKVFSERDPKAIQWGSAGADYVVESTGVFTTIEKASAHLEGGAKKVIISAPSADAPMFVVGVNLDAYNPSFKVVSNASCTTNCLAPLAKVIHDNFGIVEGLMTTVHATTATQKTVDGPSGKLWRDGRGAAQNIIPASTGAAKAVSKVIPELNGKLTGMAFRVPVANVSVVDLTVRLAKPASYQDIKDKVKEAAAGPLKGILGYTEDEVVSSDFIGDTHSSIYDAKAGISLNDQFVKLISWYDNEYGYSTRVIIKLCLFLPHRLNVSLLCEVLNKNIHYFNNKCWKNVYKNGSVLVHFGKNQFLLHMLLHEQHNFVHLPLAYTATSLPPCTPVSSGIPTC
;
A
#
# COMPACT_ATOMS: atom_id res chain seq x y z
N MET A 1 3.67 32.58 10.33
CA MET A 1 2.56 31.64 10.58
C MET A 1 2.39 30.78 9.33
N VAL A 2 2.40 29.46 9.52
CA VAL A 2 2.67 28.43 8.50
C VAL A 2 1.41 28.06 7.73
N ASN A 3 1.45 28.26 6.41
CA ASN A 3 0.41 27.90 5.42
C ASN A 3 0.68 26.50 4.87
N ILE A 4 -0.12 25.48 5.22
CA ILE A 4 0.00 24.14 4.61
C ILE A 4 -1.33 23.56 4.07
N LEU A 5 -2.51 24.15 4.33
CA LEU A 5 -3.80 23.58 3.86
C LEU A 5 -4.53 24.37 2.74
N GLN A 6 -3.88 25.36 2.13
CA GLN A 6 -4.50 26.21 1.08
C GLN A 6 -4.16 25.78 -0.36
N PHE A 7 -3.41 24.68 -0.53
CA PHE A 7 -2.67 24.43 -1.77
C PHE A 7 -3.45 23.67 -2.87
N ILE A 8 -4.42 22.79 -2.56
CA ILE A 8 -5.20 22.10 -3.64
C ILE A 8 -6.28 23.02 -4.23
N ILE A 9 -6.89 23.90 -3.42
CA ILE A 9 -8.03 24.73 -3.86
C ILE A 9 -7.60 25.81 -4.87
N ARG A 10 -6.30 26.11 -4.99
CA ARG A 10 -5.78 27.20 -5.85
C ARG A 10 -4.88 26.76 -7.00
N ASN A 11 -4.48 25.49 -7.07
CA ASN A 11 -3.60 25.01 -8.15
C ASN A 11 -4.39 24.25 -9.21
N LYS A 12 -4.16 24.63 -10.47
CA LYS A 12 -4.77 23.97 -11.62
C LYS A 12 -4.04 22.66 -11.90
N ILE A 13 -4.80 21.60 -12.08
CA ILE A 13 -4.29 20.30 -12.44
C ILE A 13 -4.63 20.05 -13.92
N LYS A 14 -3.63 19.65 -14.73
CA LYS A 14 -3.83 19.28 -16.13
C LYS A 14 -4.27 17.82 -16.24
N VAL A 15 -5.30 17.56 -17.05
CA VAL A 15 -5.83 16.22 -17.31
C VAL A 15 -5.62 15.89 -18.78
N PHE A 16 -5.07 14.70 -19.03
CA PHE A 16 -4.85 14.14 -20.37
C PHE A 16 -5.62 12.81 -20.48
N SER A 17 -5.96 12.39 -21.69
CA SER A 17 -6.68 11.14 -21.94
C SER A 17 -6.01 10.32 -23.05
N GLU A 18 -4.69 10.16 -22.93
CA GLU A 18 -3.89 9.43 -23.90
C GLU A 18 -3.79 7.95 -23.56
N ARG A 19 -3.88 7.10 -24.58
CA ARG A 19 -3.61 5.65 -24.44
C ARG A 19 -2.11 5.33 -24.50
N ASP A 20 -1.37 6.09 -25.29
CA ASP A 20 0.08 5.96 -25.43
C ASP A 20 0.77 6.91 -24.43
N PRO A 21 1.57 6.40 -23.48
CA PRO A 21 2.37 7.21 -22.56
C PRO A 21 3.23 8.28 -23.22
N LYS A 22 3.67 8.07 -24.47
CA LYS A 22 4.51 9.01 -25.24
C LYS A 22 3.76 10.27 -25.64
N ALA A 23 2.45 10.16 -25.87
CA ALA A 23 1.61 11.27 -26.31
C ALA A 23 1.28 12.24 -25.16
N ILE A 24 1.54 11.85 -23.90
CA ILE A 24 1.27 12.69 -22.74
C ILE A 24 2.33 13.79 -22.66
N GLN A 25 1.90 15.04 -22.82
CA GLN A 25 2.79 16.20 -22.85
C GLN A 25 3.22 16.64 -21.43
N TRP A 26 3.93 15.78 -20.70
CA TRP A 26 4.42 16.04 -19.34
C TRP A 26 5.24 17.31 -19.23
N GLY A 27 6.14 17.56 -20.19
CA GLY A 27 6.96 18.77 -20.22
C GLY A 27 6.11 20.05 -20.23
N SER A 28 5.00 20.06 -20.96
CA SER A 28 4.06 21.20 -20.99
C SER A 28 3.35 21.43 -19.66
N ALA A 29 3.21 20.37 -18.86
CA ALA A 29 2.62 20.42 -17.52
C ALA A 29 3.68 20.71 -16.43
N GLY A 30 4.96 20.78 -16.80
CA GLY A 30 6.08 20.88 -15.86
C GLY A 30 6.21 19.65 -14.95
N ALA A 31 5.71 18.48 -15.37
CA ALA A 31 5.74 17.25 -14.60
C ALA A 31 7.06 16.50 -14.82
N ASP A 32 8.05 16.75 -13.96
CA ASP A 32 9.36 16.12 -14.03
C ASP A 32 9.37 14.66 -13.53
N TYR A 33 8.46 14.32 -12.62
CA TYR A 33 8.38 13.01 -11.98
C TYR A 33 7.01 12.39 -12.24
N VAL A 34 6.99 11.18 -12.79
CA VAL A 34 5.75 10.47 -13.13
C VAL A 34 5.61 9.23 -12.26
N VAL A 35 4.40 9.02 -11.74
CA VAL A 35 3.99 7.77 -11.12
C VAL A 35 3.24 6.96 -12.18
N GLU A 36 3.83 5.85 -12.61
CA GLU A 36 3.21 4.91 -13.53
C GLU A 36 2.37 3.91 -12.72
N SER A 37 1.05 4.16 -12.69
CA SER A 37 0.07 3.42 -11.90
C SER A 37 -1.08 2.82 -12.72
N THR A 38 -0.86 2.61 -14.02
CA THR A 38 -1.83 1.96 -14.91
C THR A 38 -1.87 0.44 -14.69
N GLY A 39 -0.76 -0.13 -14.21
CA GLY A 39 -0.56 -1.58 -14.10
C GLY A 39 -0.18 -2.28 -15.41
N VAL A 40 -0.06 -1.53 -16.52
CA VAL A 40 0.24 -2.09 -17.86
C VAL A 40 1.69 -1.84 -18.29
N PHE A 41 2.28 -0.71 -17.88
CA PHE A 41 3.62 -0.29 -18.27
C PHE A 41 4.67 -0.57 -17.19
N THR A 42 4.82 -1.85 -16.82
CA THR A 42 5.62 -2.27 -15.66
C THR A 42 7.07 -2.67 -15.95
N THR A 43 7.55 -2.51 -17.19
CA THR A 43 8.96 -2.72 -17.57
C THR A 43 9.69 -1.40 -17.78
N ILE A 44 11.02 -1.40 -17.75
CA ILE A 44 11.83 -0.20 -18.04
C ILE A 44 11.46 0.35 -19.42
N GLU A 45 11.40 -0.50 -20.44
CA GLU A 45 11.07 -0.11 -21.80
C GLU A 45 9.72 0.61 -21.88
N LYS A 46 8.66 0.00 -21.34
CA LYS A 46 7.31 0.54 -21.39
C LYS A 46 7.14 1.81 -20.58
N ALA A 47 7.69 1.86 -19.38
CA ALA A 47 7.62 3.04 -18.52
C ALA A 47 8.46 4.21 -19.06
N SER A 48 9.56 3.92 -19.78
CA SER A 48 10.40 4.94 -20.39
C SER A 48 9.69 5.76 -21.46
N ALA A 49 8.57 5.28 -21.99
CA ALA A 49 7.71 6.03 -22.91
C ALA A 49 7.26 7.39 -22.33
N HIS A 50 7.09 7.52 -21.02
CA HIS A 50 6.80 8.82 -20.39
C HIS A 50 7.95 9.83 -20.49
N LEU A 51 9.19 9.36 -20.63
CA LEU A 51 10.35 10.25 -20.77
C LEU A 51 10.32 10.99 -22.12
N GLU A 52 9.76 10.36 -23.15
CA GLU A 52 9.54 11.00 -24.46
C GLU A 52 8.52 12.15 -24.36
N GLY A 53 7.54 12.04 -23.46
CA GLY A 53 6.58 13.10 -23.13
C GLY A 53 7.17 14.28 -22.32
N GLY A 54 8.45 14.21 -21.96
CA GLY A 54 9.17 15.26 -21.24
C GLY A 54 9.32 15.03 -19.73
N ALA A 55 8.94 13.86 -19.21
CA ALA A 55 9.25 13.48 -17.83
C ALA A 55 10.75 13.19 -17.67
N LYS A 56 11.28 13.37 -16.45
CA LYS A 56 12.71 13.11 -16.14
C LYS A 56 12.93 11.79 -15.42
N LYS A 57 11.97 11.36 -14.60
CA LYS A 57 11.99 10.06 -13.89
C LYS A 57 10.59 9.46 -13.83
N VAL A 58 10.55 8.13 -13.72
CA VAL A 58 9.32 7.36 -13.56
C VAL A 58 9.44 6.42 -12.37
N ILE A 59 8.40 6.40 -11.53
CA ILE A 59 8.21 5.38 -10.48
C ILE A 59 7.06 4.48 -10.91
N ILE A 60 7.36 3.21 -11.14
CA ILE A 60 6.35 2.18 -11.36
C ILE A 60 5.73 1.83 -10.00
N SER A 61 4.41 1.99 -9.86
CA SER A 61 3.66 1.68 -8.64
C SER A 61 3.24 0.21 -8.55
N ALA A 62 4.11 -0.69 -9.03
CA ALA A 62 3.95 -2.14 -9.02
C ALA A 62 5.33 -2.80 -9.12
N PRO A 63 5.46 -4.11 -8.81
CA PRO A 63 6.67 -4.86 -9.10
C PRO A 63 7.04 -4.77 -10.58
N SER A 64 8.34 -4.68 -10.86
CA SER A 64 8.89 -4.70 -12.20
C SER A 64 9.76 -5.93 -12.42
N ALA A 65 9.75 -6.45 -13.64
CA ALA A 65 10.59 -7.58 -14.03
C ALA A 65 12.07 -7.17 -14.11
N ASP A 66 12.34 -5.95 -14.59
CA ASP A 66 13.65 -5.45 -14.99
C ASP A 66 14.05 -4.14 -14.29
N ALA A 67 13.10 -3.32 -13.81
CA ALA A 67 13.43 -2.09 -13.09
C ALA A 67 13.91 -2.37 -11.66
N PRO A 68 14.93 -1.64 -11.16
CA PRO A 68 15.39 -1.78 -9.79
C PRO A 68 14.28 -1.41 -8.81
N MET A 69 14.08 -2.27 -7.81
CA MET A 69 13.06 -2.12 -6.78
C MET A 69 13.65 -1.58 -5.49
N PHE A 70 12.93 -0.64 -4.90
CA PHE A 70 13.32 -0.04 -3.63
C PHE A 70 12.17 -0.14 -2.63
N VAL A 71 12.48 -0.32 -1.35
CA VAL A 71 11.52 -0.24 -0.25
C VAL A 71 12.04 0.76 0.77
N VAL A 72 11.19 1.72 1.13
CA VAL A 72 11.54 2.79 2.08
C VAL A 72 11.86 2.16 3.44
N GLY A 73 13.00 2.54 4.02
CA GLY A 73 13.49 1.96 5.29
C GLY A 73 14.24 0.63 5.15
N VAL A 74 14.38 0.09 3.94
CA VAL A 74 15.04 -1.21 3.72
C VAL A 74 16.32 -1.07 2.90
N ASN A 75 16.25 -0.55 1.67
CA ASN A 75 17.39 -0.56 0.73
C ASN A 75 17.55 0.74 -0.09
N LEU A 76 17.14 1.88 0.46
CA LEU A 76 17.21 3.17 -0.25
C LEU A 76 18.65 3.66 -0.46
N ASP A 77 19.58 3.20 0.34
CA ASP A 77 21.03 3.42 0.22
C ASP A 77 21.61 2.88 -1.08
N ALA A 78 21.03 1.81 -1.63
CA ALA A 78 21.40 1.25 -2.93
C ALA A 78 20.88 2.07 -4.14
N TYR A 79 20.12 3.15 -3.91
CA TYR A 79 19.58 3.96 -5.00
C TYR A 79 20.66 4.72 -5.76
N ASN A 80 20.70 4.55 -7.08
CA ASN A 80 21.55 5.33 -7.97
C ASN A 80 20.74 6.48 -8.64
N PRO A 81 21.14 7.75 -8.47
CA PRO A 81 20.51 8.89 -9.14
C PRO A 81 20.51 8.83 -10.67
N SER A 82 21.30 7.95 -11.30
CA SER A 82 21.25 7.71 -12.75
C SER A 82 19.97 6.99 -13.18
N PHE A 83 19.37 6.15 -12.32
CA PHE A 83 18.19 5.35 -12.65
C PHE A 83 17.00 6.23 -13.03
N LYS A 84 16.57 6.14 -14.30
CA LYS A 84 15.45 6.93 -14.84
C LYS A 84 14.10 6.31 -14.51
N VAL A 85 14.04 4.99 -14.47
CA VAL A 85 12.84 4.21 -14.13
C VAL A 85 13.17 3.32 -12.94
N VAL A 86 12.35 3.37 -11.90
CA VAL A 86 12.46 2.50 -10.72
C VAL A 86 11.09 1.96 -10.35
N SER A 87 11.05 0.93 -9.50
CA SER A 87 9.80 0.38 -8.99
C SER A 87 9.65 0.59 -7.48
N ASN A 88 8.41 0.83 -7.05
CA ASN A 88 8.02 0.85 -5.64
C ASN A 88 7.68 -0.53 -5.06
N ALA A 89 8.02 -1.61 -5.78
CA ALA A 89 7.62 -2.97 -5.45
C ALA A 89 6.08 -3.08 -5.32
N SER A 90 5.59 -4.01 -4.49
CA SER A 90 4.15 -4.18 -4.19
C SER A 90 3.80 -3.71 -2.78
N CYS A 91 2.52 -3.53 -2.49
CA CYS A 91 1.99 -3.33 -1.14
C CYS A 91 2.48 -4.42 -0.17
N THR A 92 2.33 -5.70 -0.52
CA THR A 92 2.78 -6.81 0.31
C THR A 92 4.30 -6.83 0.52
N THR A 93 5.11 -6.51 -0.50
CA THR A 93 6.57 -6.39 -0.31
C THR A 93 6.93 -5.25 0.63
N ASN A 94 6.24 -4.11 0.55
CA ASN A 94 6.44 -3.00 1.48
C ASN A 94 6.02 -3.34 2.91
N CYS A 95 5.03 -4.22 3.10
CA CYS A 95 4.67 -4.73 4.42
C CYS A 95 5.68 -5.74 4.96
N LEU A 96 6.07 -6.71 4.13
CA LEU A 96 6.92 -7.82 4.56
C LEU A 96 8.39 -7.41 4.77
N ALA A 97 8.96 -6.59 3.88
CA ALA A 97 10.40 -6.32 3.90
C ALA A 97 10.90 -5.60 5.17
N PRO A 98 10.21 -4.56 5.71
CA PRO A 98 10.64 -3.93 6.96
C PRO A 98 10.64 -4.91 8.15
N LEU A 99 9.59 -5.74 8.28
CA LEU A 99 9.51 -6.76 9.32
C LEU A 99 10.61 -7.81 9.13
N ALA A 100 10.75 -8.36 7.92
CA ALA A 100 11.77 -9.35 7.61
C ALA A 100 13.20 -8.83 7.87
N LYS A 101 13.47 -7.56 7.58
CA LYS A 101 14.74 -6.91 7.89
C LYS A 101 15.02 -6.89 9.40
N VAL A 102 14.06 -6.43 10.21
CA VAL A 102 14.22 -6.39 11.68
C VAL A 102 14.52 -7.79 12.24
N ILE A 103 13.75 -8.79 11.80
CA ILE A 103 13.93 -10.17 12.26
C ILE A 103 15.28 -10.74 11.79
N HIS A 104 15.65 -10.51 10.53
CA HIS A 104 16.90 -11.01 9.98
C HIS A 104 18.12 -10.39 10.66
N ASP A 105 18.14 -9.08 10.84
CA ASP A 105 19.27 -8.35 11.43
C ASP A 105 19.53 -8.76 12.89
N ASN A 106 18.48 -9.09 13.65
CA ASN A 106 18.59 -9.41 15.08
C ASN A 106 18.72 -10.90 15.38
N PHE A 107 18.05 -11.75 14.61
CA PHE A 107 17.92 -13.18 14.91
C PHE A 107 18.36 -14.09 13.75
N GLY A 108 18.52 -13.54 12.56
CA GLY A 108 18.75 -14.30 11.34
C GLY A 108 17.50 -15.08 10.91
N ILE A 109 17.16 -15.01 9.63
CA ILE A 109 16.13 -15.87 9.03
C ILE A 109 16.86 -16.99 8.29
N VAL A 110 16.56 -18.24 8.64
CA VAL A 110 17.06 -19.41 7.91
C VAL A 110 16.17 -19.70 6.71
N GLU A 111 14.86 -19.79 6.95
CA GLU A 111 13.84 -19.98 5.93
C GLU A 111 12.49 -19.45 6.43
N GLY A 112 11.59 -19.14 5.50
CA GLY A 112 10.25 -18.70 5.84
C GLY A 112 9.25 -18.78 4.70
N LEU A 113 7.99 -18.93 5.10
CA LEU A 113 6.84 -18.91 4.22
C LEU A 113 5.93 -17.77 4.63
N MET A 114 5.53 -16.97 3.65
CA MET A 114 4.57 -15.90 3.83
C MET A 114 3.24 -16.24 3.18
N THR A 115 2.16 -16.00 3.90
CA THR A 115 0.82 -15.90 3.32
C THR A 115 0.32 -14.48 3.54
N THR A 116 -0.16 -13.83 2.49
CA THR A 116 -0.93 -12.60 2.70
C THR A 116 -2.42 -12.89 2.57
N VAL A 117 -3.16 -12.60 3.62
CA VAL A 117 -4.62 -12.53 3.56
C VAL A 117 -4.94 -11.13 3.07
N HIS A 118 -5.30 -11.03 1.81
CA HIS A 118 -5.29 -9.79 1.07
C HIS A 118 -6.69 -9.38 0.66
N ALA A 119 -7.00 -8.10 0.80
CA ALA A 119 -8.20 -7.48 0.25
C ALA A 119 -8.37 -7.78 -1.24
N THR A 120 -9.62 -7.77 -1.68
CA THR A 120 -9.94 -7.82 -3.10
C THR A 120 -9.44 -6.57 -3.81
N THR A 121 -8.96 -6.69 -5.05
CA THR A 121 -8.48 -5.56 -5.85
C THR A 121 -9.24 -5.41 -7.17
N ALA A 122 -9.08 -4.27 -7.85
CA ALA A 122 -9.77 -3.94 -9.10
C ALA A 122 -9.57 -4.94 -10.27
N THR A 123 -8.58 -5.82 -10.19
CA THR A 123 -8.35 -6.88 -11.18
C THR A 123 -9.35 -8.04 -11.08
N GLN A 124 -9.93 -8.25 -9.90
CA GLN A 124 -10.87 -9.35 -9.61
C GLN A 124 -12.30 -9.01 -10.07
N LYS A 125 -13.17 -10.03 -10.14
CA LYS A 125 -14.51 -9.91 -10.71
C LYS A 125 -15.60 -9.86 -9.64
N THR A 126 -16.67 -9.13 -9.90
CA THR A 126 -17.85 -9.06 -9.02
C THR A 126 -18.63 -10.38 -9.00
N VAL A 127 -18.71 -11.04 -10.14
CA VAL A 127 -19.30 -12.37 -10.37
C VAL A 127 -18.33 -13.21 -11.19
N ASP A 128 -18.59 -14.52 -11.29
CA ASP A 128 -17.74 -15.42 -12.07
C ASP A 128 -17.60 -14.95 -13.52
N GLY A 129 -16.35 -14.85 -14.00
CA GLY A 129 -16.04 -14.36 -15.34
C GLY A 129 -14.60 -14.66 -15.79
N PRO A 130 -14.27 -14.36 -17.06
CA PRO A 130 -12.95 -14.66 -17.62
C PRO A 130 -11.80 -13.90 -16.95
N SER A 131 -10.69 -14.59 -16.66
CA SER A 131 -9.46 -14.02 -16.07
C SER A 131 -8.18 -14.58 -16.71
N GLY A 132 -8.19 -14.78 -18.02
CA GLY A 132 -7.04 -15.32 -18.76
C GLY A 132 -6.53 -16.64 -18.18
N LYS A 133 -5.25 -16.71 -17.81
CA LYS A 133 -4.62 -17.90 -17.20
C LYS A 133 -4.80 -17.97 -15.67
N LEU A 134 -5.36 -16.95 -15.03
CA LEU A 134 -5.58 -16.89 -13.58
C LEU A 134 -7.02 -17.32 -13.24
N TRP A 135 -7.33 -18.60 -13.43
CA TRP A 135 -8.71 -19.12 -13.37
C TRP A 135 -9.41 -18.83 -12.04
N ARG A 136 -8.67 -18.89 -10.92
CA ARG A 136 -9.22 -18.61 -9.59
C ARG A 136 -9.63 -17.14 -9.43
N ASP A 137 -8.89 -16.22 -10.01
CA ASP A 137 -9.18 -14.77 -9.95
C ASP A 137 -10.41 -14.38 -10.76
N GLY A 138 -10.88 -15.29 -11.64
CA GLY A 138 -12.14 -15.13 -12.36
C GLY A 138 -13.38 -15.39 -11.51
N ARG A 139 -13.25 -15.94 -10.30
CA ARG A 139 -14.39 -16.20 -9.42
C ARG A 139 -14.85 -14.92 -8.71
N GLY A 140 -16.14 -14.84 -8.38
CA GLY A 140 -16.72 -13.71 -7.67
C GLY A 140 -15.98 -13.39 -6.37
N ALA A 141 -15.40 -12.20 -6.29
CA ALA A 141 -14.43 -11.85 -5.26
C ALA A 141 -15.04 -11.63 -3.87
N ALA A 142 -16.28 -11.12 -3.82
CA ALA A 142 -16.98 -10.86 -2.57
C ALA A 142 -17.60 -12.13 -1.95
N GLN A 143 -17.52 -13.27 -2.64
CA GLN A 143 -18.16 -14.52 -2.24
C GLN A 143 -17.16 -15.65 -1.97
N ASN A 144 -15.87 -15.43 -2.19
CA ASN A 144 -14.86 -16.48 -2.15
C ASN A 144 -13.61 -16.09 -1.35
N ILE A 145 -12.96 -17.11 -0.79
CA ILE A 145 -11.55 -17.05 -0.41
C ILE A 145 -10.76 -17.63 -1.59
N ILE A 146 -9.96 -16.81 -2.27
CA ILE A 146 -9.33 -17.15 -3.54
C ILE A 146 -7.81 -17.28 -3.35
N PRO A 147 -7.25 -18.49 -3.35
CA PRO A 147 -5.80 -18.65 -3.25
C PRO A 147 -5.11 -18.26 -4.56
N ALA A 148 -4.08 -17.42 -4.46
CA ALA A 148 -3.30 -16.89 -5.57
C ALA A 148 -1.79 -17.03 -5.31
N SER A 149 -1.01 -17.20 -6.37
CA SER A 149 0.45 -17.09 -6.28
C SER A 149 0.86 -15.61 -6.17
N THR A 150 1.99 -15.34 -5.51
CA THR A 150 2.53 -13.97 -5.42
C THR A 150 4.04 -13.98 -5.55
N GLY A 151 4.57 -12.96 -6.23
CA GLY A 151 6.00 -12.69 -6.28
C GLY A 151 6.51 -11.88 -5.10
N ALA A 152 5.64 -11.43 -4.19
CA ALA A 152 5.99 -10.43 -3.18
C ALA A 152 7.11 -10.88 -2.22
N ALA A 153 7.06 -12.13 -1.73
CA ALA A 153 8.12 -12.69 -0.89
C ALA A 153 9.43 -12.88 -1.65
N LYS A 154 9.37 -13.31 -2.91
CA LYS A 154 10.55 -13.36 -3.79
C LYS A 154 11.11 -11.97 -4.10
N ALA A 155 10.28 -10.94 -4.12
CA ALA A 155 10.74 -9.56 -4.29
C ALA A 155 11.47 -9.04 -3.04
N VAL A 156 11.21 -9.60 -1.85
CA VAL A 156 12.00 -9.28 -0.64
C VAL A 156 13.46 -9.64 -0.84
N SER A 157 13.79 -10.75 -1.49
CA SER A 157 15.20 -11.09 -1.74
C SER A 157 15.90 -10.14 -2.71
N LYS A 158 15.17 -9.38 -3.53
CA LYS A 158 15.76 -8.33 -4.38
C LYS A 158 16.09 -7.06 -3.58
N VAL A 159 15.42 -6.83 -2.46
CA VAL A 159 15.64 -5.65 -1.61
C VAL A 159 16.44 -5.97 -0.34
N ILE A 160 16.52 -7.24 0.05
CA ILE A 160 17.37 -7.77 1.13
C ILE A 160 18.10 -9.00 0.56
N PRO A 161 19.25 -8.81 -0.11
CA PRO A 161 19.95 -9.90 -0.82
C PRO A 161 20.29 -11.12 0.06
N GLU A 162 20.52 -10.92 1.37
CA GLU A 162 20.83 -11.99 2.34
C GLU A 162 19.66 -12.98 2.53
N LEU A 163 18.45 -12.61 2.10
CA LEU A 163 17.24 -13.43 2.14
C LEU A 163 16.96 -14.17 0.82
N ASN A 164 17.87 -14.11 -0.15
CA ASN A 164 17.72 -14.83 -1.40
C ASN A 164 17.64 -16.36 -1.20
N GLY A 165 16.59 -16.96 -1.78
CA GLY A 165 16.28 -18.38 -1.62
C GLY A 165 15.66 -18.76 -0.26
N LYS A 166 15.52 -17.82 0.68
CA LYS A 166 15.03 -18.11 2.04
C LYS A 166 13.54 -17.82 2.24
N LEU A 167 12.96 -16.94 1.43
CA LEU A 167 11.56 -16.54 1.53
C LEU A 167 10.79 -16.81 0.24
N THR A 168 9.62 -17.42 0.38
CA THR A 168 8.59 -17.48 -0.67
C THR A 168 7.21 -17.41 -0.02
N GLY A 169 6.16 -17.36 -0.84
CA GLY A 169 4.82 -17.23 -0.28
C GLY A 169 3.69 -17.31 -1.28
N MET A 170 2.47 -17.16 -0.75
CA MET A 170 1.22 -17.10 -1.50
C MET A 170 0.30 -16.01 -0.94
N ALA A 171 -0.87 -15.86 -1.55
CA ALA A 171 -1.93 -15.00 -1.06
C ALA A 171 -3.25 -15.77 -0.98
N PHE A 172 -4.11 -15.37 -0.05
CA PHE A 172 -5.55 -15.61 -0.11
C PHE A 172 -6.24 -14.28 -0.30
N ARG A 173 -6.95 -14.08 -1.42
CA ARG A 173 -7.84 -12.93 -1.61
C ARG A 173 -9.12 -13.20 -0.84
N VAL A 174 -9.53 -12.28 0.00
CA VAL A 174 -10.73 -12.43 0.84
C VAL A 174 -11.75 -11.31 0.60
N PRO A 175 -13.03 -11.50 0.99
CA PRO A 175 -14.12 -10.53 0.79
C PRO A 175 -14.04 -9.26 1.65
N VAL A 176 -12.91 -8.57 1.66
CA VAL A 176 -12.75 -7.24 2.25
C VAL A 176 -12.27 -6.27 1.16
N ALA A 177 -12.78 -5.03 1.20
CA ALA A 177 -12.54 -4.04 0.16
C ALA A 177 -11.15 -3.40 0.24
N ASN A 178 -10.61 -3.25 1.45
CA ASN A 178 -9.28 -2.71 1.69
C ASN A 178 -8.72 -3.26 3.01
N VAL A 179 -7.42 -3.01 3.23
CA VAL A 179 -6.58 -3.54 4.31
C VAL A 179 -6.32 -5.03 4.15
N SER A 180 -5.05 -5.38 4.32
CA SER A 180 -4.53 -6.72 4.19
C SER A 180 -3.61 -7.03 5.35
N VAL A 181 -3.27 -8.31 5.51
CA VAL A 181 -2.36 -8.76 6.55
C VAL A 181 -1.35 -9.75 5.98
N VAL A 182 -0.11 -9.64 6.45
CA VAL A 182 0.98 -10.59 6.23
C VAL A 182 1.02 -11.54 7.42
N ASP A 183 0.94 -12.83 7.13
CA ASP A 183 1.32 -13.93 8.01
C ASP A 183 2.68 -14.44 7.55
N LEU A 184 3.71 -14.23 8.38
CA LEU A 184 5.06 -14.68 8.14
C LEU A 184 5.42 -15.78 9.13
N THR A 185 5.60 -17.00 8.65
CA THR A 185 6.13 -18.11 9.45
C THR A 185 7.60 -18.32 9.12
N VAL A 186 8.47 -18.24 10.11
CA VAL A 186 9.93 -18.24 9.91
C VAL A 186 10.64 -19.13 10.92
N ARG A 187 11.76 -19.70 10.48
CA ARG A 187 12.75 -20.33 11.34
C ARG A 187 13.93 -19.37 11.56
N LEU A 188 14.21 -19.07 12.83
CA LEU A 188 15.29 -18.19 13.25
C LEU A 188 16.62 -18.94 13.34
N ALA A 189 17.72 -18.26 13.03
CA ALA A 189 19.06 -18.82 13.21
C ALA A 189 19.48 -18.80 14.68
N LYS A 190 19.27 -17.65 15.34
CA LYS A 190 19.46 -17.44 16.77
C LYS A 190 18.12 -17.65 17.49
N PRO A 191 18.04 -18.55 18.49
CA PRO A 191 16.85 -18.70 19.33
C PRO A 191 16.50 -17.38 20.03
N ALA A 192 15.20 -17.10 20.16
CA ALA A 192 14.67 -15.91 20.82
C ALA A 192 13.31 -16.19 21.45
N SER A 193 13.04 -15.59 22.61
CA SER A 193 11.70 -15.60 23.17
C SER A 193 10.77 -14.71 22.32
N TYR A 194 9.46 -14.97 22.36
CA TYR A 194 8.49 -14.10 21.66
C TYR A 194 8.53 -12.66 22.20
N GLN A 195 8.88 -12.47 23.48
CA GLN A 195 9.06 -11.14 24.07
C GLN A 195 10.26 -10.41 23.46
N ASP A 196 11.41 -11.07 23.29
CA ASP A 196 12.59 -10.45 22.66
C ASP A 196 12.29 -10.01 21.22
N ILE A 197 11.52 -10.82 20.49
CA ILE A 197 11.08 -10.49 19.13
C ILE A 197 10.21 -9.22 19.15
N LYS A 198 9.19 -9.19 20.02
CA LYS A 198 8.33 -8.01 20.19
C LYS A 198 9.14 -6.76 20.50
N ASP A 199 10.09 -6.86 21.42
CA ASP A 199 10.91 -5.73 21.87
C ASP A 199 11.77 -5.17 20.73
N LYS A 200 12.38 -6.05 19.91
CA LYS A 200 13.16 -5.62 18.74
C LYS A 200 12.32 -4.99 17.65
N VAL A 201 11.10 -5.49 17.42
CA VAL A 201 10.17 -4.87 16.48
C VAL A 201 9.70 -3.50 16.98
N LYS A 202 9.39 -3.38 18.29
CA LYS A 202 8.99 -2.12 18.93
C LYS A 202 10.11 -1.08 18.91
N GLU A 203 11.35 -1.49 19.20
CA GLU A 203 12.56 -0.66 19.10
C GLU A 203 12.75 -0.12 17.68
N ALA A 204 12.65 -1.00 16.66
CA ALA A 204 12.78 -0.61 15.27
C ALA A 204 11.68 0.36 14.83
N ALA A 205 10.43 0.11 15.23
CA ALA A 205 9.27 0.96 14.95
C ALA A 205 9.39 2.35 15.60
N ALA A 206 9.95 2.44 16.82
CA ALA A 206 10.17 3.72 17.50
C ALA A 206 11.44 4.46 17.01
N GLY A 207 12.40 3.74 16.42
CA GLY A 207 13.69 4.27 15.98
C GLY A 207 13.83 4.34 14.45
N PRO A 208 14.68 3.49 13.84
CA PRO A 208 15.09 3.61 12.44
C PRO A 208 13.95 3.45 11.43
N LEU A 209 12.86 2.78 11.78
CA LEU A 209 11.70 2.55 10.91
C LEU A 209 10.47 3.36 11.31
N LYS A 210 10.64 4.43 12.11
CA LYS A 210 9.55 5.31 12.53
C LYS A 210 8.79 5.88 11.32
N GLY A 211 7.47 5.72 11.33
CA GLY A 211 6.57 6.14 10.24
C GLY A 211 6.57 5.19 9.03
N ILE A 212 7.27 4.05 9.12
CA ILE A 212 7.28 2.98 8.11
C ILE A 212 6.75 1.69 8.72
N LEU A 213 7.31 1.29 9.87
CA LEU A 213 6.88 0.16 10.67
C LEU A 213 6.14 0.67 11.91
N GLY A 214 4.88 0.30 12.04
CA GLY A 214 4.06 0.47 13.24
C GLY A 214 4.13 -0.77 14.14
N TYR A 215 3.64 -0.61 15.36
CA TYR A 215 3.58 -1.67 16.37
C TYR A 215 2.30 -1.48 17.18
N THR A 216 1.54 -2.56 17.40
CA THR A 216 0.31 -2.53 18.20
C THR A 216 0.24 -3.73 19.14
N GLU A 217 -0.33 -3.49 20.33
CA GLU A 217 -0.75 -4.50 21.31
C GLU A 217 -2.28 -4.45 21.53
N ASP A 218 -3.00 -3.63 20.75
CA ASP A 218 -4.45 -3.49 20.86
C ASP A 218 -5.17 -4.66 20.15
N GLU A 219 -6.40 -4.97 20.57
CA GLU A 219 -7.23 -6.01 19.95
C GLU A 219 -7.89 -5.46 18.67
N VAL A 220 -7.09 -5.33 17.62
CA VAL A 220 -7.42 -4.68 16.35
C VAL A 220 -7.94 -5.65 15.29
N VAL A 221 -8.67 -5.11 14.32
CA VAL A 221 -9.13 -5.81 13.11
C VAL A 221 -8.83 -4.97 11.87
N SER A 222 -9.09 -5.52 10.68
CA SER A 222 -8.71 -4.87 9.41
C SER A 222 -9.23 -3.44 9.26
N SER A 223 -10.45 -3.14 9.69
CA SER A 223 -11.04 -1.80 9.55
C SER A 223 -10.31 -0.70 10.32
N ASP A 224 -9.60 -1.06 11.39
CA ASP A 224 -8.89 -0.09 12.24
C ASP A 224 -7.67 0.51 11.53
N PHE A 225 -7.20 -0.11 10.45
CA PHE A 225 -6.05 0.33 9.67
C PHE A 225 -6.43 1.08 8.39
N ILE A 226 -7.71 1.32 8.12
CA ILE A 226 -8.14 2.06 6.93
C ILE A 226 -7.59 3.49 7.01
N GLY A 227 -6.81 3.89 6.00
CA GLY A 227 -6.13 5.19 5.97
C GLY A 227 -4.85 5.24 6.79
N ASP A 228 -4.38 4.11 7.35
CA ASP A 228 -3.09 4.06 8.01
C ASP A 228 -1.97 4.26 6.99
N THR A 229 -1.01 5.10 7.36
CA THR A 229 0.07 5.53 6.48
C THR A 229 1.30 4.63 6.55
N HIS A 230 1.41 3.72 7.51
CA HIS A 230 2.56 2.84 7.66
C HIS A 230 2.58 1.80 6.54
N SER A 231 3.77 1.26 6.25
CA SER A 231 3.90 0.15 5.30
C SER A 231 3.53 -1.18 5.92
N SER A 232 3.76 -1.32 7.22
CA SER A 232 3.68 -2.55 8.00
C SER A 232 3.32 -2.16 9.42
N ILE A 233 2.32 -2.79 10.03
CA ILE A 233 1.96 -2.58 11.44
C ILE A 233 1.98 -3.94 12.13
N TYR A 234 3.05 -4.18 12.89
CA TYR A 234 3.23 -5.46 13.57
C TYR A 234 2.21 -5.62 14.69
N ASP A 235 1.50 -6.75 14.65
CA ASP A 235 0.50 -7.14 15.64
C ASP A 235 1.14 -8.08 16.66
N ALA A 236 1.43 -7.53 17.84
CA ALA A 236 2.17 -8.22 18.88
C ALA A 236 1.37 -9.30 19.61
N LYS A 237 0.04 -9.32 19.46
CA LYS A 237 -0.84 -10.31 20.09
C LYS A 237 -1.35 -11.37 19.13
N ALA A 238 -1.38 -11.09 17.83
CA ALA A 238 -1.84 -12.05 16.83
C ALA A 238 -0.77 -13.08 16.39
N GLY A 239 0.52 -12.83 16.65
CA GLY A 239 1.59 -13.79 16.37
C GLY A 239 1.72 -14.86 17.46
N ILE A 240 2.52 -15.89 17.17
CA ILE A 240 2.72 -17.03 18.09
C ILE A 240 4.09 -17.69 17.85
N SER A 241 4.79 -18.05 18.92
CA SER A 241 5.99 -18.89 18.85
C SER A 241 5.63 -20.34 19.16
N LEU A 242 6.04 -21.27 18.28
CA LEU A 242 5.95 -22.70 18.57
C LEU A 242 7.08 -23.14 19.51
N ASN A 243 8.28 -22.59 19.28
CA ASN A 243 9.47 -22.73 20.10
C ASN A 243 10.39 -21.52 19.84
N ASP A 244 11.53 -21.47 20.52
CA ASP A 244 12.46 -20.33 20.45
C ASP A 244 13.06 -20.08 19.05
N GLN A 245 12.93 -21.02 18.11
CA GLN A 245 13.43 -20.87 16.74
C GLN A 245 12.35 -20.87 15.68
N PHE A 246 11.10 -21.21 15.98
CA PHE A 246 10.04 -21.32 14.97
C PHE A 246 8.82 -20.51 15.37
N VAL A 247 8.55 -19.46 14.60
CA VAL A 247 7.65 -18.38 15.00
C VAL A 247 6.77 -17.96 13.83
N LYS A 248 5.56 -17.52 14.16
CA LYS A 248 4.61 -16.86 13.26
C LYS A 248 4.45 -15.40 13.69
N LEU A 249 4.61 -14.50 12.73
CA LEU A 249 4.54 -13.05 12.90
C LEU A 249 3.45 -12.47 12.01
N ILE A 250 2.63 -11.60 12.59
CA ILE A 250 1.50 -10.98 11.90
C ILE A 250 1.77 -9.48 11.73
N SER A 251 1.52 -8.96 10.53
CA SER A 251 1.63 -7.52 10.28
C SER A 251 0.57 -7.02 9.31
N TRP A 252 -0.17 -6.01 9.74
CA TRP A 252 -1.23 -5.37 8.95
C TRP A 252 -0.65 -4.33 8.00
N TYR A 253 -1.39 -4.03 6.93
CA TYR A 253 -1.09 -2.93 6.05
C TYR A 253 -2.35 -2.50 5.29
N ASP A 254 -2.59 -1.20 5.23
CA ASP A 254 -3.48 -0.65 4.22
C ASP A 254 -2.79 -0.75 2.85
N ASN A 255 -3.24 -1.70 2.03
CA ASN A 255 -2.65 -1.99 0.72
C ASN A 255 -2.78 -0.84 -0.27
N GLU A 256 -3.66 0.12 -0.02
CA GLU A 256 -3.84 1.32 -0.84
C GLU A 256 -3.10 2.51 -0.24
N TYR A 257 -3.37 2.82 1.03
CA TYR A 257 -2.96 4.07 1.66
C TYR A 257 -1.50 4.05 2.11
N GLY A 258 -1.09 3.00 2.81
CA GLY A 258 0.28 2.81 3.26
C GLY A 258 1.24 2.72 2.07
N TYR A 259 0.90 1.90 1.07
CA TYR A 259 1.70 1.75 -0.15
C TYR A 259 1.92 3.08 -0.87
N SER A 260 0.88 3.89 -0.94
CA SER A 260 0.89 5.13 -1.72
C SER A 260 1.57 6.27 -1.00
N THR A 261 1.52 6.27 0.32
CA THR A 261 2.39 7.12 1.13
C THR A 261 3.86 6.80 0.84
N ARG A 262 4.23 5.54 0.60
CA ARG A 262 5.60 5.17 0.16
C ARG A 262 5.95 5.67 -1.24
N VAL A 263 5.00 5.66 -2.17
CA VAL A 263 5.21 6.27 -3.51
C VAL A 263 5.57 7.75 -3.37
N ILE A 264 4.82 8.49 -2.55
CA ILE A 264 5.07 9.92 -2.29
C ILE A 264 6.45 10.13 -1.66
N ILE A 265 6.77 9.38 -0.60
CA ILE A 265 8.07 9.47 0.07
C ILE A 265 9.21 9.15 -0.90
N LYS A 266 9.00 8.21 -1.83
CA LYS A 266 9.99 7.86 -2.86
C LYS A 266 10.21 8.96 -3.89
N LEU A 267 9.18 9.72 -4.26
CA LEU A 267 9.35 10.89 -5.14
C LEU A 267 10.34 11.89 -4.55
N CYS A 268 10.37 12.02 -3.21
CA CYS A 268 11.34 12.88 -2.55
C CYS A 268 12.80 12.40 -2.67
N LEU A 269 13.06 11.12 -2.95
CA LEU A 269 14.42 10.64 -3.25
C LEU A 269 14.97 11.18 -4.57
N PHE A 270 14.09 11.60 -5.48
CA PHE A 270 14.51 12.16 -6.75
C PHE A 270 14.80 13.66 -6.68
N LEU A 271 14.51 14.30 -5.55
CA LEU A 271 14.80 15.71 -5.34
C LEU A 271 16.30 15.89 -5.03
N PRO A 272 16.93 16.97 -5.55
CA PRO A 272 18.38 17.20 -5.42
C PRO A 272 18.83 17.43 -3.97
N HIS A 273 17.91 17.77 -3.07
CA HIS A 273 18.17 17.83 -1.64
C HIS A 273 17.60 16.56 -1.00
N ARG A 274 18.46 15.72 -0.41
CA ARG A 274 18.03 14.56 0.38
C ARG A 274 17.19 15.08 1.56
N LEU A 275 15.87 15.08 1.40
CA LEU A 275 14.95 15.40 2.49
C LEU A 275 15.06 14.30 3.55
N ASN A 276 15.01 14.69 4.82
CA ASN A 276 14.96 13.74 5.92
C ASN A 276 13.64 12.96 5.86
N VAL A 277 13.72 11.66 5.56
CA VAL A 277 12.56 10.78 5.39
C VAL A 277 11.71 10.73 6.65
N SER A 278 12.31 10.76 7.85
CA SER A 278 11.54 10.73 9.10
C SER A 278 10.71 12.00 9.28
N LEU A 279 11.29 13.17 8.96
CA LEU A 279 10.58 14.45 8.99
C LEU A 279 9.44 14.48 7.97
N LEU A 280 9.66 13.92 6.78
CA LEU A 280 8.62 13.83 5.75
C LEU A 280 7.47 12.92 6.18
N CYS A 281 7.77 11.74 6.74
CA CYS A 281 6.75 10.87 7.32
C CYS A 281 5.96 11.59 8.42
N GLU A 282 6.62 12.33 9.31
CA GLU A 282 5.94 13.11 10.35
C GLU A 282 5.05 14.22 9.78
N VAL A 283 5.50 14.92 8.74
CA VAL A 283 4.72 15.97 8.07
C VAL A 283 3.51 15.37 7.35
N LEU A 284 3.68 14.24 6.66
CA LEU A 284 2.55 13.55 6.01
C LEU A 284 1.55 13.06 7.06
N ASN A 285 2.01 12.41 8.13
CA ASN A 285 1.14 11.90 9.19
C ASN A 285 0.37 13.03 9.88
N LYS A 286 1.02 14.16 10.21
CA LYS A 286 0.38 15.32 10.87
C LYS A 286 -0.65 16.03 9.99
N ASN A 287 -0.41 16.14 8.68
CA ASN A 287 -1.31 16.88 7.79
C ASN A 287 -2.46 16.02 7.24
N ILE A 288 -2.33 14.70 7.23
CA ILE A 288 -3.38 13.79 6.73
C ILE A 288 -4.52 13.62 7.76
N HIS A 289 -4.24 13.63 9.08
CA HIS A 289 -5.28 13.60 10.11
C HIS A 289 -6.30 14.76 9.99
N TYR A 290 -5.92 15.88 9.36
CA TYR A 290 -6.80 17.01 9.12
C TYR A 290 -7.90 16.72 8.07
N PHE A 291 -7.68 15.75 7.18
CA PHE A 291 -8.66 15.36 6.14
C PHE A 291 -9.76 14.43 6.67
N ASN A 292 -9.45 13.60 7.69
CA ASN A 292 -10.40 12.60 8.21
C ASN A 292 -11.61 13.20 8.95
N ASN A 293 -11.49 14.42 9.49
CA ASN A 293 -12.52 14.96 10.40
C ASN A 293 -13.55 15.93 9.80
N LYS A 294 -13.45 16.34 8.51
CA LYS A 294 -14.37 17.38 7.99
C LYS A 294 -14.89 17.27 6.55
N CYS A 295 -14.40 16.40 5.67
CA CYS A 295 -14.72 16.50 4.25
C CYS A 295 -15.15 15.18 3.57
N TRP A 296 -16.22 14.57 4.05
CA TRP A 296 -16.90 13.48 3.33
C TRP A 296 -18.19 13.90 2.63
N LYS A 297 -18.50 15.22 2.54
CA LYS A 297 -19.80 15.67 2.05
C LYS A 297 -19.92 16.14 0.60
N ASN A 298 -18.85 16.35 -0.18
CA ASN A 298 -19.03 16.81 -1.56
C ASN A 298 -17.77 16.63 -2.44
N VAL A 299 -17.48 15.43 -2.96
CA VAL A 299 -16.70 15.27 -4.20
C VAL A 299 -17.04 13.94 -4.88
N TYR A 300 -17.95 13.95 -5.86
CA TYR A 300 -18.04 12.90 -6.87
C TYR A 300 -18.39 13.52 -8.22
N LYS A 301 -17.39 13.60 -9.11
CA LYS A 301 -17.54 13.41 -10.56
C LYS A 301 -16.16 13.39 -11.23
N ASN A 302 -15.86 12.25 -11.84
CA ASN A 302 -14.87 12.00 -12.89
C ASN A 302 -13.37 11.97 -12.49
N GLY A 303 -12.88 10.74 -12.27
CA GLY A 303 -11.60 10.17 -12.74
C GLY A 303 -10.29 10.98 -12.70
N SER A 304 -9.43 10.61 -11.74
CA SER A 304 -7.94 10.49 -11.78
C SER A 304 -7.04 11.70 -12.07
N VAL A 305 -6.07 12.03 -11.18
CA VAL A 305 -4.86 12.82 -11.54
C VAL A 305 -3.57 12.53 -10.72
N LEU A 306 -2.44 12.90 -11.36
CA LEU A 306 -1.00 12.78 -11.08
C LEU A 306 -0.38 13.99 -10.35
N VAL A 307 0.68 13.72 -9.57
CA VAL A 307 1.40 14.61 -8.64
C VAL A 307 2.46 15.48 -9.36
N HIS A 308 2.44 16.81 -9.16
CA HIS A 308 3.40 17.78 -9.71
C HIS A 308 4.32 18.33 -8.60
N PHE A 309 5.64 18.40 -8.83
CA PHE A 309 6.58 19.07 -7.93
C PHE A 309 7.50 20.05 -8.70
N GLY A 310 7.02 21.28 -8.86
CA GLY A 310 7.82 22.45 -9.22
C GLY A 310 8.39 23.16 -7.97
N LYS A 311 9.39 24.03 -8.19
CA LYS A 311 10.20 24.71 -7.15
C LYS A 311 9.32 25.26 -6.00
N ASN A 312 9.42 24.61 -4.83
CA ASN A 312 8.89 24.98 -3.51
C ASN A 312 7.45 24.62 -3.12
N GLN A 313 6.74 23.69 -3.78
CA GLN A 313 5.35 23.40 -3.39
C GLN A 313 5.00 21.90 -3.42
N PHE A 314 4.37 21.40 -2.34
CA PHE A 314 3.94 20.00 -2.20
C PHE A 314 2.45 19.85 -2.49
N LEU A 315 2.08 18.90 -3.36
CA LEU A 315 0.69 18.50 -3.57
C LEU A 315 0.59 17.05 -4.04
N LEU A 316 -0.30 16.22 -3.48
CA LEU A 316 -1.54 15.78 -4.18
C LEU A 316 -2.05 14.37 -3.77
N HIS A 317 -3.39 14.29 -3.84
CA HIS A 317 -4.33 13.19 -3.66
C HIS A 317 -4.22 12.11 -4.75
N MET A 318 -4.32 10.83 -4.36
CA MET A 318 -4.56 9.73 -5.30
C MET A 318 -6.03 9.28 -5.25
N LEU A 319 -6.62 8.95 -6.39
CA LEU A 319 -7.89 8.20 -6.44
C LEU A 319 -7.70 6.95 -7.31
N LEU A 320 -8.17 5.84 -6.76
CA LEU A 320 -8.32 4.54 -7.42
C LEU A 320 -9.56 4.57 -8.33
N HIS A 321 -9.49 3.80 -9.40
CA HIS A 321 -10.42 3.84 -10.53
C HIS A 321 -11.58 2.85 -10.32
N GLU A 322 -12.81 3.34 -10.15
CA GLU A 322 -14.04 2.56 -10.35
C GLU A 322 -14.67 2.94 -11.71
N GLN A 323 -14.95 1.96 -12.58
CA GLN A 323 -15.83 2.16 -13.73
C GLN A 323 -17.20 1.53 -13.48
N HIS A 324 -18.20 2.41 -13.41
CA HIS A 324 -19.55 2.34 -13.94
C HIS A 324 -20.24 0.98 -14.10
N ASN A 325 -21.23 0.72 -13.23
CA ASN A 325 -22.67 0.84 -13.52
C ASN A 325 -23.44 0.00 -12.51
N PHE A 326 -24.04 0.61 -11.48
CA PHE A 326 -25.26 0.06 -10.88
C PHE A 326 -26.15 1.17 -10.32
N VAL A 327 -27.44 0.91 -10.47
CA VAL A 327 -28.61 1.76 -10.32
C VAL A 327 -28.74 2.29 -8.88
N HIS A 328 -29.03 3.58 -8.75
CA HIS A 328 -29.39 4.22 -7.49
C HIS A 328 -30.64 3.56 -6.88
N LEU A 329 -30.51 3.02 -5.67
CA LEU A 329 -31.62 2.88 -4.72
C LEU A 329 -31.21 3.66 -3.45
N PRO A 330 -31.89 4.77 -3.11
CA PRO A 330 -31.57 5.54 -1.92
C PRO A 330 -32.19 4.87 -0.69
N LEU A 331 -31.36 4.21 0.14
CA LEU A 331 -31.71 4.00 1.54
C LEU A 331 -31.27 5.23 2.33
N ALA A 332 -32.20 6.18 2.45
CA ALA A 332 -32.09 7.30 3.37
C ALA A 332 -32.41 6.81 4.79
N TYR A 333 -31.39 6.61 5.63
CA TYR A 333 -31.58 6.67 7.09
C TYR A 333 -31.30 8.10 7.54
N THR A 334 -32.37 8.88 7.70
CA THR A 334 -32.32 10.11 8.49
C THR A 334 -32.54 9.73 9.95
N ALA A 335 -31.56 10.04 10.79
CA ALA A 335 -31.74 10.04 12.23
C ALA A 335 -32.77 11.11 12.60
N THR A 336 -34.03 10.67 12.73
CA THR A 336 -35.07 11.42 13.44
C THR A 336 -35.39 10.64 14.70
N SER A 337 -35.52 11.38 15.79
CA SER A 337 -35.88 10.95 17.14
C SER A 337 -36.80 9.72 17.17
N LEU A 338 -36.35 8.66 17.82
CA LEU A 338 -37.14 7.47 18.13
C LEU A 338 -38.41 7.87 18.93
N PRO A 339 -39.63 7.55 18.47
CA PRO A 339 -40.79 7.52 19.33
C PRO A 339 -40.79 6.23 20.17
N PRO A 340 -41.44 6.22 21.35
CA PRO A 340 -41.37 5.10 22.28
C PRO A 340 -42.04 3.85 21.70
N CYS A 341 -41.36 2.70 21.86
CA CYS A 341 -41.84 1.39 21.46
C CYS A 341 -43.15 1.02 22.17
N THR A 342 -44.22 0.80 21.41
CA THR A 342 -45.37 -0.03 21.82
C THR A 342 -45.22 -1.44 21.25
N PRO A 343 -45.48 -2.50 22.04
CA PRO A 343 -45.32 -3.88 21.58
C PRO A 343 -46.50 -4.28 20.69
N VAL A 344 -46.23 -4.82 19.51
CA VAL A 344 -47.25 -5.53 18.73
C VAL A 344 -46.72 -6.90 18.29
N SER A 345 -47.59 -7.85 18.55
CA SER A 345 -47.58 -9.29 18.43
C SER A 345 -47.22 -9.87 17.06
N SER A 346 -46.55 -11.03 17.12
CA SER A 346 -46.71 -12.23 16.28
C SER A 346 -46.96 -12.07 14.78
N GLY A 347 -45.97 -12.50 13.98
CA GLY A 347 -46.20 -12.85 12.58
C GLY A 347 -44.90 -13.10 11.84
N ILE A 348 -44.52 -14.38 11.71
CA ILE A 348 -43.50 -14.83 10.76
C ILE A 348 -44.06 -14.63 9.34
N PRO A 349 -43.23 -14.21 8.38
CA PRO A 349 -43.31 -14.82 7.06
C PRO A 349 -41.95 -15.34 6.59
N THR A 350 -41.95 -16.62 6.25
CA THR A 350 -40.96 -17.32 5.42
C THR A 350 -41.09 -16.87 3.96
N CYS A 351 -39.96 -16.51 3.34
CA CYS A 351 -39.38 -17.17 2.16
C CYS A 351 -37.96 -16.67 1.97
#